data_AF-A0A2M7T027-F1
#
_entry.id   AF-A0A2M7T027-F1
#
_cell.length_a   1.000
_cell.length_b   1.000
_cell.length_c   1.000
_cell.angle_alpha   90.00
_cell.angle_beta   90.00
_cell.angle_gamma   90.00
#
_symmetry.space_group_name_H-M   'P 1'
#
loop_
_entity.id
_entity.type
_entity.pdbx_description
1 polymer ?
#
loop_
_entity_poly.entity_id
_entity_poly.type
_entity_poly.pdbx_seq_one_letter_code
_entity_poly.pdbx_strand_id
1 'polypeptide(L)' 'MKLDVKNLSGKAVGSIELPEDLFAREVRKDLLQRTVKWQLAGARAGTAHTMTRGEVDRTKAKWFRQKG' A
#
# COMPACT_ATOMS: atom_id res chain seq x y z
N MET A 1 29.67 -7.87 3.17
CA MET A 1 28.99 -9.13 3.59
C MET A 1 29.11 -10.19 2.50
N LYS A 2 29.59 -11.42 2.80
CA LYS A 2 29.72 -12.52 1.82
C LYS A 2 28.50 -13.44 1.84
N LEU A 3 27.96 -13.76 0.67
CA LEU A 3 26.82 -14.66 0.49
C LEU A 3 27.15 -15.77 -0.53
N ASP A 4 26.78 -17.00 -0.18
CA ASP A 4 26.99 -18.16 -1.04
C ASP A 4 25.89 -18.26 -2.10
N VAL A 5 26.29 -18.33 -3.37
CA VAL A 5 25.42 -18.53 -4.51
C VAL A 5 25.21 -20.03 -4.71
N LYS A 6 23.97 -20.50 -4.55
CA LYS A 6 23.59 -21.89 -4.82
C LYS A 6 22.94 -22.02 -6.21
N ASN A 7 23.26 -23.08 -6.94
CA ASN A 7 22.59 -23.41 -8.19
C ASN A 7 21.22 -24.08 -7.93
N LEU A 8 20.41 -24.27 -8.99
CA LEU A 8 19.11 -24.94 -8.90
C LEU A 8 19.21 -26.37 -8.32
N SER A 9 20.37 -27.01 -8.40
CA SER A 9 20.65 -28.33 -7.83
C SER A 9 21.09 -28.29 -6.35
N GLY A 10 21.06 -27.11 -5.72
CA GLY A 10 21.40 -26.91 -4.31
C GLY A 10 22.90 -26.88 -3.99
N LYS A 11 23.78 -27.00 -4.99
CA LYS A 11 25.24 -26.91 -4.80
C LYS A 11 25.70 -25.45 -4.79
N ALA A 12 26.61 -25.11 -3.89
CA ALA A 12 27.24 -23.78 -3.88
C ALA A 12 28.22 -23.67 -5.06
N VAL A 13 28.06 -22.64 -5.89
CA VAL A 13 28.82 -22.44 -7.15
C VAL A 13 29.75 -21.23 -7.07
N GLY A 14 29.56 -20.33 -6.10
CA GLY A 14 30.47 -19.21 -5.85
C GLY A 14 30.04 -18.34 -4.69
N SER A 15 30.88 -17.38 -4.30
CA SER A 15 30.57 -16.37 -3.28
C SER A 15 30.44 -14.98 -3.90
N ILE A 16 29.41 -14.23 -3.52
CA ILE A 16 29.26 -12.81 -3.90
C ILE A 16 29.55 -11.94 -2.68
N GLU A 17 30.31 -10.88 -2.90
CA GLU A 17 30.56 -9.82 -1.93
C GLU A 17 29.52 -8.70 -2.11
N LEU A 18 28.69 -8.48 -1.09
CA LEU A 18 27.71 -7.40 -1.07
C LEU A 18 28.31 -6.13 -0.45
N PRO A 19 28.03 -4.96 -1.04
CA PRO A 19 28.51 -3.67 -0.55
C PRO A 19 27.93 -3.35 0.82
N GLU A 20 28.80 -2.99 1.76
CA GLU A 20 28.43 -2.83 3.18
C GLU A 20 27.58 -1.57 3.43
N ASP A 21 27.75 -0.52 2.63
CA ASP A 21 26.98 0.73 2.76
C ASP A 21 25.47 0.54 2.63
N LEU A 22 25.03 -0.46 1.85
CA LEU A 22 23.61 -0.74 1.62
C LEU A 22 23.06 -1.81 2.56
N PHE A 23 23.85 -2.83 2.85
CA PHE A 23 23.37 -4.04 3.55
C PHE A 23 23.76 -4.11 5.03
N ALA A 24 24.70 -3.26 5.50
CA ALA A 24 25.12 -3.21 6.91
C ALA A 24 24.54 -2.01 7.68
N ARG A 25 23.58 -1.29 7.10
CA ARG A 25 22.96 -0.11 7.75
C ARG A 25 21.98 -0.54 8.84
N GLU A 26 21.97 0.20 9.96
CA GLU A 26 20.98 -0.03 11.02
C GLU A 26 19.54 0.07 10.49
N VAL A 27 18.75 -0.96 10.81
CA VAL A 27 17.37 -1.07 10.34
C VAL A 27 16.49 -0.05 11.07
N ARG A 28 16.11 1.02 10.37
CA ARG A 28 15.16 2.02 10.87
C ARG A 28 13.72 1.52 10.76
N LYS A 29 13.26 0.84 11.82
CA LYS A 29 11.90 0.24 11.91
C LYS A 29 10.77 1.22 11.62
N ASP A 30 10.90 2.48 12.05
CA ASP A 30 9.90 3.53 11.80
C ASP A 30 9.71 3.81 10.29
N LEU A 31 10.79 3.90 9.52
CA LEU A 31 10.70 4.14 8.08
C LEU A 31 10.09 2.94 7.35
N LEU A 32 10.47 1.72 7.71
CA LEU A 32 9.92 0.50 7.12
C LEU A 32 8.42 0.38 7.37
N GLN A 33 7.97 0.67 8.59
CA GLN A 33 6.54 0.63 8.91
C GLN A 33 5.75 1.65 8.08
N ARG A 34 6.28 2.87 7.92
CA ARG A 34 5.64 3.93 7.13
C ARG A 34 5.56 3.58 5.65
N THR A 35 6.64 3.08 5.06
CA THR A 35 6.69 2.73 3.63
C THR A 35 5.77 1.55 3.32
N VAL A 36 5.75 0.51 4.16
CA VAL A 36 4.83 -0.63 4.01
C VAL A 36 3.38 -0.17 4.10
N LYS A 37 3.04 0.67 5.09
CA LYS A 37 1.69 1.21 5.24
C LYS A 37 1.27 2.05 4.02
N TRP A 38 2.18 2.86 3.49
CA TRP A 38 1.94 3.65 2.28
C TRP A 38 1.71 2.76 1.05
N GLN A 39 2.53 1.74 0.84
CA GLN A 39 2.35 0.77 -0.25
C GLN A 39 0.99 0.07 -0.17
N LEU A 40 0.64 -0.44 1.01
CA LEU A 40 -0.65 -1.12 1.23
C LEU A 40 -1.85 -0.17 1.09
N ALA A 41 -1.68 1.12 1.41
CA ALA A 41 -2.72 2.12 1.19
C ALA A 41 -2.89 2.44 -0.31
N GLY A 42 -1.79 2.57 -1.05
CA GLY A 42 -1.80 2.81 -2.50
C GLY A 42 -2.35 1.64 -3.32
N ALA A 43 -2.24 0.42 -2.82
CA ALA A 43 -2.81 -0.77 -3.45
C ALA A 43 -4.35 -0.89 -3.34
N ARG A 44 -5.02 0.00 -2.59
CA ARG A 44 -6.47 -0.05 -2.40
C ARG A 44 -7.19 0.53 -3.64
N ALA A 45 -8.18 -0.20 -4.16
CA ALA A 45 -8.91 0.17 -5.37
C ALA A 45 -9.91 1.34 -5.20
N GLY A 46 -10.39 1.62 -3.98
CA GLY A 46 -11.27 2.77 -3.72
C GLY A 46 -12.68 2.68 -4.33
N THR A 47 -13.21 1.48 -4.59
CA THR A 47 -14.50 1.26 -5.28
C THR A 47 -15.75 1.46 -4.40
N ALA A 48 -15.63 2.20 -3.29
CA ALA A 48 -16.75 2.45 -2.40
C ALA A 48 -17.57 3.67 -2.87
N HIS A 49 -18.87 3.48 -3.08
CA HIS A 49 -19.83 4.54 -3.41
C HIS A 49 -21.14 4.30 -2.66
N THR A 50 -21.73 5.35 -2.10
CA THR A 50 -23.10 5.33 -1.56
C THR A 50 -23.90 6.48 -2.17
N MET A 51 -25.21 6.30 -2.35
CA MET A 51 -26.02 7.33 -2.99
C MET A 51 -26.19 8.54 -2.06
N THR A 52 -25.85 9.73 -2.55
CA THR A 52 -26.17 10.97 -1.85
C THR A 52 -27.67 11.30 -1.99
N ARG A 53 -28.21 12.17 -1.13
CA ARG A 53 -29.60 12.64 -1.23
C ARG A 53 -29.96 13.20 -2.62
N GLY A 54 -28.97 13.68 -3.38
CA GLY A 54 -29.14 14.19 -4.74
C GLY A 54 -29.20 13.12 -5.83
N GLU A 55 -28.61 11.96 -5.60
CA GLU A 55 -28.59 10.84 -6.57
C GLU A 55 -29.81 9.93 -6.43
N VAL A 56 -30.48 9.97 -5.27
CA VAL A 56 -31.71 9.23 -5.05
C VAL A 56 -32.78 9.73 -6.00
N ASP A 57 -33.34 8.82 -6.81
CA ASP A 57 -34.43 9.09 -7.75
C ASP A 57 -35.76 9.33 -7.03
N ARG A 58 -35.85 10.50 -6.40
CA ARG A 58 -37.02 10.98 -5.66
C ARG A 58 -37.16 12.49 -5.83
N THR A 59 -38.36 12.98 -5.49
CA THR A 59 -38.69 14.39 -5.57
C THR A 59 -37.83 15.21 -4.61
N LYS A 60 -37.10 16.19 -5.15
CA LYS A 60 -36.31 17.18 -4.39
C LYS A 60 -37.13 18.43 -4.03
N ALA A 61 -38.35 18.53 -4.55
CA ALA A 61 -39.26 19.64 -4.32
C ALA A 61 -39.75 19.64 -2.87
N LYS A 62 -39.94 20.84 -2.32
CA LYS A 62 -40.53 21.03 -1.00
C LYS A 62 -41.98 20.51 -1.05
N TRP A 63 -42.29 19.54 -0.21
CA TRP A 63 -43.62 18.90 -0.19
C TRP A 63 -44.73 19.90 0.18
N PHE A 64 -44.48 20.80 1.13
CA PHE A 64 -45.49 21.75 1.63
C PHE A 64 -45.02 23.21 1.46
N ARG A 65 -45.92 24.18 1.62
CA ARG A 65 -45.58 25.62 1.56
C ARG A 65 -44.75 26.03 2.79
N GLN A 66 -43.88 27.03 2.68
CA GLN A 66 -43.02 27.45 3.81
C GLN A 66 -43.83 28.09 4.96
N LYS A 67 -44.93 28.75 4.61
CA LYS A 67 -45.97 29.32 5.47
C LYS A 67 -47.30 29.16 4.73
N GLY A 68 -48.43 29.47 5.38
CA GLY A 68 -49.76 29.46 4.78
C GLY A 68 -49.77 29.99 3.35
#